data_AF-A0A5J4ZPL4-F1
#
_entry.id   AF-A0A5J4ZPL4-F1
#
_cell.length_a   1.000
_cell.length_b   1.000
_cell.length_c   1.000
_cell.angle_alpha   90.00
_cell.angle_beta   90.00
_cell.angle_gamma   90.00
#
_symmetry.space_group_name_H-M   'P 1'
#
loop_
_entity.id
_entity.type
_entity.pdbx_description
1 polymer ?
#
loop_
_entity_poly.entity_id
_entity_poly.type
_entity_poly.pdbx_seq_one_letter_code
_entity_poly.pdbx_strand_id
1 'polypeptide(L)'
;MEPFIIAAHRQLSAMHPIFKLLDPHMRYTLEMNALARESLISAGGVIERVAVPDPTHAHGLRLLIEDYPYANDGLLIWSAIESLVQTYVNFYYPEASLIQTDMELQAWYNESINVGHADICNATWWPKLSTPDDLSNILTTLIWLDLHNMLHSTSGSTPTVGMSQPGRH
;
A
#
# COMPACT_ATOMS: atom_id res chain seq x y z
N MET A 1 3.08 -3.17 2.92
CA MET A 1 1.90 -3.85 2.32
C MET A 1 2.15 -5.35 2.13
N GLU A 2 3.22 -5.79 1.46
CA GLU A 2 3.48 -7.24 1.24
C GLU A 2 3.30 -8.13 2.48
N PRO A 3 3.80 -7.76 3.69
CA PRO A 3 3.67 -8.66 4.84
C PRO A 3 2.21 -8.85 5.30
N PHE A 4 1.38 -7.82 5.18
CA PHE A 4 -0.06 -7.90 5.47
C PHE A 4 -0.80 -8.80 4.49
N ILE A 5 -0.41 -8.78 3.20
CA ILE A 5 -0.98 -9.66 2.16
C ILE A 5 -0.61 -11.12 2.42
N ILE A 6 0.67 -11.38 2.69
CA ILE A 6 1.17 -12.74 2.97
C ILE A 6 0.47 -13.30 4.21
N ALA A 7 0.39 -12.53 5.29
CA ALA A 7 -0.31 -12.93 6.50
C ALA A 7 -1.81 -13.17 6.23
N ALA A 8 -2.46 -12.34 5.41
CA ALA A 8 -3.88 -12.51 5.10
C ALA A 8 -4.16 -13.83 4.38
N HIS A 9 -3.33 -14.22 3.41
CA HIS A 9 -3.44 -15.52 2.74
C HIS A 9 -3.16 -16.73 3.65
N ARG A 10 -2.41 -16.54 4.74
CA ARG A 10 -2.04 -17.61 5.68
C ARG A 10 -3.02 -17.76 6.83
N GLN A 11 -3.57 -16.64 7.32
CA GLN A 11 -4.34 -16.59 8.56
C GLN A 11 -5.84 -16.40 8.35
N LEU A 12 -6.27 -15.77 7.25
CA LEU A 12 -7.68 -15.57 6.97
C LEU A 12 -8.18 -16.61 5.98
N SER A 13 -9.33 -17.19 6.27
CA SER A 13 -10.07 -18.01 5.31
C SER A 13 -10.49 -17.17 4.09
N ALA A 14 -10.54 -17.78 2.90
CA ALA A 14 -11.09 -17.13 1.70
C ALA A 14 -12.56 -16.67 1.88
N MET A 15 -13.27 -17.22 2.87
CA MET A 15 -14.62 -16.82 3.22
C MET A 15 -14.70 -15.67 4.22
N HIS A 16 -13.59 -15.35 4.90
CA HIS A 16 -13.49 -14.34 5.94
C HIS A 16 -13.82 -12.95 5.35
N PRO A 17 -14.65 -12.12 6.02
CA PRO A 17 -15.07 -10.82 5.50
C PRO A 17 -13.88 -9.90 5.20
N ILE A 18 -12.87 -9.89 6.07
CA ILE A 18 -11.67 -9.06 5.86
C ILE A 18 -10.81 -9.56 4.70
N PHE A 19 -10.74 -10.88 4.47
CA PHE A 19 -10.05 -11.42 3.30
C PHE A 19 -10.76 -10.96 2.02
N LYS A 20 -12.09 -11.06 1.96
CA LYS A 20 -12.89 -10.63 0.80
C LYS A 20 -12.77 -9.14 0.50
N LEU A 21 -12.68 -8.31 1.54
CA LEU A 21 -12.48 -6.88 1.37
C LEU A 21 -11.09 -6.58 0.77
N LEU A 22 -10.05 -7.30 1.21
CA LEU A 22 -8.68 -7.06 0.79
C LEU A 22 -8.30 -7.79 -0.51
N ASP A 23 -8.95 -8.89 -0.87
CA ASP A 23 -8.61 -9.74 -2.04
C ASP A 23 -8.41 -8.96 -3.35
N PRO A 24 -9.27 -7.98 -3.71
CA PRO A 24 -9.04 -7.16 -4.91
C PRO A 24 -7.74 -6.36 -4.86
N HIS A 25 -7.30 -5.93 -3.67
CA HIS A 25 -6.07 -5.16 -3.44
C HIS A 25 -4.82 -6.04 -3.39
N MET A 26 -4.94 -7.29 -2.93
CA MET A 26 -3.82 -8.23 -2.88
C MET A 26 -3.35 -8.64 -4.28
N ARG A 27 -4.31 -8.87 -5.19
CA ARG A 27 -4.05 -9.38 -6.54
C ARG A 27 -3.12 -8.47 -7.34
N TYR A 28 -3.34 -7.16 -7.26
CA TYR A 28 -2.53 -6.19 -8.00
C TYR A 28 -1.19 -5.91 -7.32
N THR A 29 -1.13 -5.82 -5.98
CA THR A 29 0.15 -5.61 -5.28
C THR A 29 1.13 -6.76 -5.49
N LEU A 30 0.68 -8.03 -5.48
CA LEU A 30 1.58 -9.17 -5.68
C LEU A 30 2.11 -9.25 -7.12
N GLU A 31 1.25 -9.00 -8.12
CA GLU A 31 1.66 -8.98 -9.53
C GLU A 31 2.63 -7.82 -9.82
N MET A 32 2.35 -6.61 -9.32
CA MET A 32 3.26 -5.47 -9.49
C MET A 32 4.59 -5.66 -8.76
N ASN A 33 4.59 -6.19 -7.53
CA ASN A 33 5.84 -6.36 -6.77
C ASN A 33 6.71 -7.47 -7.34
N ALA A 34 6.12 -8.54 -7.90
CA ALA A 34 6.86 -9.55 -8.63
C ALA A 34 7.55 -8.94 -9.86
N LEU A 35 6.81 -8.17 -10.66
CA LEU A 35 7.34 -7.47 -11.83
C LEU A 35 8.39 -6.39 -11.45
N ALA A 36 8.22 -5.73 -10.31
CA ALA A 36 9.16 -4.74 -9.81
C ALA A 36 10.45 -5.38 -9.27
N ARG A 37 10.40 -6.51 -8.56
CA ARG A 37 11.62 -7.24 -8.17
C ARG A 37 12.41 -7.71 -9.38
N GLU A 38 11.72 -8.13 -10.44
CA GLU A 38 12.35 -8.58 -11.70
C GLU A 38 12.97 -7.41 -12.49
N SER A 39 12.26 -6.27 -12.59
CA SER A 39 12.64 -5.16 -13.48
C SER A 39 13.37 -3.97 -12.82
N LEU A 40 13.12 -3.72 -11.52
CA LEU A 40 13.63 -2.54 -10.80
C LEU A 40 14.82 -2.84 -9.87
N ILE A 41 14.92 -4.04 -9.28
CA ILE A 41 15.90 -4.37 -8.21
C ILE A 41 17.02 -5.30 -8.72
N SER A 42 16.92 -5.86 -9.93
CA SER A 42 17.99 -6.63 -10.55
C SER A 42 19.18 -5.74 -10.96
N ALA A 43 20.41 -6.30 -10.95
CA ALA A 43 21.60 -5.58 -11.38
C ALA A 43 21.44 -5.10 -12.84
N GLY A 44 21.44 -3.78 -13.08
CA GLY A 44 21.10 -3.15 -14.36
C GLY A 44 19.65 -2.63 -14.49
N GLY A 45 18.86 -2.66 -13.42
CA GLY A 45 17.48 -2.17 -13.34
C GLY A 45 17.33 -0.64 -13.40
N VAL A 46 16.09 -0.17 -13.57
CA VAL A 46 15.76 1.24 -13.84
C VAL A 46 16.25 2.21 -12.75
N ILE A 47 16.37 1.78 -11.49
CA ILE A 47 16.84 2.64 -10.39
C ILE A 47 18.27 3.15 -10.61
N GLU A 48 19.13 2.38 -11.29
CA GLU A 48 20.50 2.81 -11.61
C GLU A 48 20.54 3.89 -12.70
N ARG A 49 19.44 4.08 -13.46
CA ARG A 49 19.36 5.01 -14.60
C ARG A 49 18.67 6.35 -14.30
N VAL A 50 17.99 6.52 -13.15
CA VAL A 50 17.07 7.66 -12.91
C VAL A 50 17.49 8.55 -11.73
N ALA A 51 18.53 8.19 -10.97
CA ALA A 51 19.04 9.01 -9.88
C ALA A 51 20.29 9.81 -10.34
N VAL A 52 20.25 11.13 -10.23
CA VAL A 52 21.39 12.01 -10.59
C VAL A 52 22.21 12.31 -9.34
N PRO A 53 23.55 12.14 -9.39
CA PRO A 53 24.43 12.53 -8.29
C PRO A 53 24.37 14.03 -8.02
N ASP A 54 23.98 14.42 -6.79
CA ASP A 54 24.00 15.80 -6.31
C ASP A 54 24.73 15.88 -4.95
N PRO A 55 25.99 16.36 -4.93
CA PRO A 55 26.81 16.42 -3.72
C PRO A 55 26.33 17.43 -2.66
N THR A 56 25.31 18.24 -2.97
CA THR A 56 24.80 19.29 -2.05
C THR A 56 23.72 18.79 -1.10
N HIS A 57 23.19 17.59 -1.31
CA HIS A 57 22.21 16.95 -0.44
C HIS A 57 22.84 15.90 0.48
N ALA A 58 22.22 15.65 1.64
CA ALA A 58 22.76 14.80 2.71
C ALA A 58 23.12 13.35 2.28
N HIS A 59 22.60 12.88 1.15
CA HIS A 59 22.83 11.53 0.60
C HIS A 59 23.33 11.52 -0.85
N GLY A 60 23.76 12.66 -1.41
CA GLY A 60 24.40 12.70 -2.73
C GLY A 60 23.46 12.49 -3.92
N LEU A 61 22.14 12.54 -3.73
CA LEU A 61 21.12 12.28 -4.77
C LEU A 61 19.96 13.28 -4.67
N ARG A 62 19.44 13.74 -5.82
CA ARG A 62 18.25 14.61 -5.92
C ARG A 62 17.16 13.93 -6.77
N LEU A 63 15.94 13.83 -6.24
CA LEU A 63 14.75 13.35 -6.96
C LEU A 63 13.91 14.52 -7.50
N LEU A 64 13.44 14.39 -8.74
CA LEU A 64 12.69 15.41 -9.50
C LEU A 64 11.16 15.25 -9.36
N ILE A 65 10.61 15.43 -8.16
CA ILE A 65 9.16 15.57 -7.99
C ILE A 65 8.90 16.93 -7.36
N GLU A 66 8.52 17.88 -8.20
CA GLU A 66 8.27 19.29 -7.90
C GLU A 66 6.77 19.56 -8.10
N ASP A 67 6.15 20.19 -7.10
CA ASP A 67 4.74 20.62 -6.96
C ASP A 67 3.63 19.53 -7.00
N TYR A 68 3.03 19.28 -5.82
CA TYR A 68 1.91 18.33 -5.61
C TYR A 68 0.57 19.06 -5.41
N PRO A 69 -0.19 19.38 -6.50
CA PRO A 69 -1.48 20.07 -6.44
C PRO A 69 -2.67 19.21 -5.96
N TYR A 70 -2.45 17.94 -5.60
CA TYR A 70 -3.50 16.93 -5.38
C TYR A 70 -3.96 16.72 -3.93
N ALA A 71 -3.54 17.56 -2.98
CA ALA A 71 -3.85 17.37 -1.56
C ALA A 71 -5.37 17.35 -1.27
N ASN A 72 -6.16 18.17 -1.98
CA ASN A 72 -7.62 18.20 -1.82
C ASN A 72 -8.30 16.95 -2.40
N ASP A 73 -7.82 16.44 -3.54
CA ASP A 73 -8.36 15.22 -4.16
C ASP A 73 -8.00 13.98 -3.32
N GLY A 74 -6.82 13.97 -2.71
CA GLY A 74 -6.40 12.92 -1.80
C GLY A 74 -7.30 12.80 -0.56
N LEU A 75 -7.74 13.93 0.00
CA LEU A 75 -8.67 13.94 1.14
C LEU A 75 -10.06 13.40 0.76
N LEU A 76 -10.55 13.69 -0.45
CA LEU A 76 -11.82 13.13 -0.94
C LEU A 76 -11.74 11.62 -1.12
N ILE A 77 -10.63 11.12 -1.68
CA ILE A 77 -10.41 9.68 -1.86
C ILE A 77 -10.26 8.99 -0.50
N TRP A 78 -9.47 9.56 0.42
CA TRP A 78 -9.33 9.05 1.78
C TRP A 78 -10.70 8.94 2.47
N SER A 79 -11.49 10.02 2.44
CA SER A 79 -12.82 10.05 3.08
C SER A 79 -13.78 9.02 2.48
N ALA A 80 -13.72 8.80 1.15
CA ALA A 80 -14.53 7.77 0.50
C ALA A 80 -14.13 6.35 0.93
N ILE A 81 -12.83 6.06 1.02
CA ILE A 81 -12.32 4.77 1.49
C ILE A 81 -12.70 4.55 2.95
N GLU A 82 -12.45 5.53 3.81
CA GLU A 82 -12.76 5.49 5.23
C GLU A 82 -14.26 5.20 5.44
N SER A 83 -15.15 5.92 4.75
CA SER A 83 -16.59 5.70 4.83
C SER A 83 -17.02 4.31 4.38
N LEU A 84 -16.44 3.80 3.28
CA LEU A 84 -16.71 2.46 2.77
C LEU A 84 -16.25 1.37 3.75
N VAL A 85 -15.01 1.47 4.22
CA VAL A 85 -14.41 0.52 5.16
C VAL A 85 -15.17 0.53 6.47
N GLN A 86 -15.48 1.70 7.02
CA GLN A 86 -16.22 1.81 8.28
C GLN A 86 -17.63 1.21 8.16
N THR A 87 -18.33 1.45 7.05
CA THR A 87 -19.65 0.84 6.79
C THR A 87 -19.55 -0.68 6.72
N TYR A 88 -18.54 -1.19 6.00
CA TYR A 88 -18.31 -2.62 5.85
C TYR A 88 -17.93 -3.29 7.17
N VAL A 89 -16.99 -2.72 7.91
CA VAL A 89 -16.53 -3.25 9.21
C VAL A 89 -17.67 -3.26 10.21
N ASN A 90 -18.44 -2.18 10.32
CA ASN A 90 -19.57 -2.10 11.25
C ASN A 90 -20.68 -3.11 10.94
N PHE A 91 -20.83 -3.52 9.67
CA PHE A 91 -21.79 -4.56 9.30
C PHE A 91 -21.39 -5.94 9.85
N TYR A 92 -20.10 -6.30 9.81
CA TYR A 92 -19.61 -7.61 10.28
C TYR A 92 -19.18 -7.62 11.75
N TYR A 93 -18.71 -6.48 12.27
CA TYR A 93 -18.16 -6.30 13.62
C TYR A 93 -18.80 -5.07 14.29
N PRO A 94 -20.09 -5.12 14.65
CA PRO A 94 -20.77 -4.01 15.31
C PRO A 94 -20.26 -3.72 16.73
N GLU A 95 -19.49 -4.62 17.33
CA GLU A 95 -18.98 -4.51 18.69
C GLU A 95 -17.55 -5.04 18.84
N ALA A 96 -16.83 -4.51 19.84
CA ALA A 96 -15.42 -4.83 20.09
C ALA A 96 -15.15 -6.30 20.45
N SER A 97 -16.11 -6.96 21.11
CA SER A 97 -16.03 -8.39 21.46
C SER A 97 -15.82 -9.27 20.24
N LEU A 98 -16.50 -8.97 19.13
CA LEU A 98 -16.40 -9.74 17.88
C LEU A 98 -15.00 -9.60 17.25
N ILE A 99 -14.35 -8.44 17.38
CA ILE A 99 -12.95 -8.24 16.94
C ILE A 99 -11.98 -9.04 17.83
N GLN A 100 -12.19 -9.00 19.14
CA GLN A 100 -11.28 -9.60 20.11
C GLN A 100 -11.36 -11.13 20.15
N THR A 101 -12.52 -11.69 19.78
CA THR A 101 -12.76 -13.14 19.78
C THR A 101 -12.51 -13.80 18.42
N ASP A 102 -12.33 -13.01 17.36
CA ASP A 102 -12.01 -13.50 16.03
C ASP A 102 -10.53 -13.95 15.95
N MET A 103 -10.32 -15.25 16.06
CA MET A 103 -8.98 -15.84 16.09
C MET A 103 -8.22 -15.68 14.77
N GLU A 104 -8.91 -15.73 13.62
CA GLU A 104 -8.28 -15.55 12.31
C GLU A 104 -7.78 -14.11 12.17
N LEU A 105 -8.63 -13.15 12.52
CA LEU A 105 -8.31 -11.72 12.48
C LEU A 105 -7.15 -11.36 13.42
N GLN A 106 -7.18 -11.85 14.66
CA GLN A 106 -6.12 -11.60 15.63
C GLN A 106 -4.79 -12.24 15.20
N ALA A 107 -4.84 -13.47 14.67
CA ALA A 107 -3.65 -14.15 14.17
C ALA A 107 -3.05 -13.43 12.95
N TRP A 108 -3.89 -12.99 12.01
CA TRP A 108 -3.48 -12.20 10.84
C TRP A 108 -2.70 -10.95 11.25
N TYR A 109 -3.24 -10.16 12.17
CA TYR A 109 -2.62 -8.92 12.60
C TYR A 109 -1.34 -9.15 13.38
N ASN A 110 -1.36 -10.15 14.27
CA ASN A 110 -0.20 -10.55 15.06
C ASN A 110 0.96 -11.03 14.16
N GLU A 111 0.70 -11.87 13.15
CA GLU A 111 1.72 -12.31 12.19
C GLU A 111 2.23 -11.13 11.36
N SER A 112 1.35 -10.25 10.90
CA SER A 112 1.71 -9.08 10.10
C SER A 112 2.74 -8.20 10.81
N ILE A 113 2.58 -7.97 12.12
CA ILE A 113 3.51 -7.13 12.90
C ILE A 113 4.74 -7.93 13.31
N ASN A 114 4.56 -9.09 13.95
CA ASN A 114 5.67 -9.75 14.65
C ASN A 114 6.55 -10.59 13.74
N VAL A 115 6.03 -11.06 12.60
CA VAL A 115 6.79 -11.82 11.60
C VAL A 115 7.04 -10.96 10.38
N GLY A 116 5.99 -10.32 9.88
CA GLY A 116 6.04 -9.51 8.68
C GLY A 116 6.87 -8.22 8.80
N HIS A 117 6.83 -7.60 9.99
CA HIS A 117 7.52 -6.36 10.33
C HIS A 117 8.37 -6.53 11.60
N ALA A 118 9.08 -7.66 11.68
CA ALA A 118 9.84 -8.09 12.86
C ALA A 118 10.90 -7.07 13.31
N ASP A 119 11.43 -6.25 12.39
CA ASP A 119 12.39 -5.19 12.64
C ASP A 119 11.79 -4.00 13.43
N ILE A 120 10.49 -3.79 13.32
CA ILE A 120 9.76 -2.67 13.93
C ILE A 120 8.57 -3.13 14.80
N CYS A 121 8.49 -4.41 15.16
CA CYS A 121 7.35 -5.00 15.87
C CYS A 121 7.09 -4.38 17.25
N ASN A 122 8.12 -3.86 17.91
CA ASN A 122 8.04 -3.24 19.24
C ASN A 122 7.69 -1.74 19.20
N ALA A 123 7.39 -1.18 18.03
CA ALA A 123 7.08 0.24 17.92
C ALA A 123 5.75 0.58 18.61
N THR A 124 5.72 1.67 19.37
CA THR A 124 4.55 2.04 20.19
C THR A 124 3.38 2.63 19.39
N TRP A 125 3.59 2.92 18.12
CA TRP A 125 2.59 3.50 17.22
C TRP A 125 1.72 2.44 16.53
N TRP A 126 2.00 1.14 16.72
CA TRP A 126 1.12 0.10 16.23
C TRP A 126 -0.26 0.16 16.91
N PRO A 127 -1.37 0.19 16.14
CA PRO A 127 -2.70 0.12 16.72
C PRO A 127 -2.94 -1.25 17.38
N LYS A 128 -3.89 -1.32 18.31
CA LYS A 128 -4.10 -2.51 19.15
C LYS A 128 -5.02 -3.57 18.56
N LEU A 129 -5.74 -3.25 17.47
CA LEU A 129 -6.78 -4.08 16.86
C LEU A 129 -7.75 -4.68 17.90
N SER A 130 -8.40 -3.80 18.67
CA SER A 130 -9.32 -4.20 19.74
C SER A 130 -10.76 -3.75 19.50
N THR A 131 -10.98 -2.82 18.57
CA THR A 131 -12.27 -2.20 18.28
C THR A 131 -12.55 -2.16 16.78
N PRO A 132 -13.83 -2.00 16.36
CA PRO A 132 -14.18 -1.79 14.95
C PRO A 132 -13.49 -0.56 14.34
N ASP A 133 -13.27 0.48 15.13
CA ASP A 133 -12.55 1.68 14.69
C ASP A 133 -11.07 1.40 14.46
N ASP A 134 -10.41 0.61 15.32
CA ASP A 134 -9.02 0.18 15.09
C ASP A 134 -8.91 -0.56 13.76
N LEU A 135 -9.78 -1.53 13.52
CA LEU A 135 -9.79 -2.32 12.29
C LEU A 135 -10.07 -1.44 11.07
N SER A 136 -11.03 -0.52 11.17
CA SER A 136 -11.37 0.40 10.08
C SER A 136 -10.18 1.30 9.71
N ASN A 137 -9.48 1.84 10.69
CA ASN A 137 -8.30 2.68 10.47
C ASN A 137 -7.15 1.90 9.84
N ILE A 138 -6.90 0.67 10.31
CA ILE A 138 -5.87 -0.22 9.74
C ILE A 138 -6.19 -0.51 8.27
N LEU A 139 -7.41 -0.97 7.96
CA LEU A 139 -7.81 -1.34 6.61
C LEU A 139 -7.82 -0.14 5.66
N THR A 140 -8.32 1.02 6.12
CA THR A 140 -8.28 2.27 5.36
C THR A 140 -6.85 2.64 4.99
N THR A 141 -5.92 2.54 5.94
CA THR A 141 -4.49 2.81 5.70
C THR A 141 -3.90 1.82 4.70
N LEU A 142 -4.20 0.53 4.82
CA LEU A 142 -3.69 -0.50 3.91
C LEU A 142 -4.19 -0.29 2.46
N ILE A 143 -5.49 -0.02 2.30
CA ILE A 143 -6.12 0.23 0.99
C ILE A 143 -5.59 1.54 0.39
N TRP A 144 -5.43 2.59 1.20
CA TRP A 144 -4.86 3.85 0.76
C TRP A 144 -3.43 3.68 0.26
N LEU A 145 -2.58 2.95 1.00
CA LEU A 145 -1.19 2.69 0.60
C LEU A 145 -1.10 1.88 -0.69
N ASP A 146 -1.97 0.89 -0.86
CA ASP A 146 -2.08 0.12 -2.11
C ASP A 146 -2.45 1.02 -3.30
N LEU A 147 -3.51 1.82 -3.15
CA LEU A 147 -3.97 2.74 -4.18
C LEU A 147 -2.92 3.79 -4.55
N HIS A 148 -2.26 4.37 -3.54
CA HIS A 148 -1.19 5.34 -3.74
C HIS A 148 -0.02 4.77 -4.53
N ASN A 149 0.46 3.57 -4.17
CA ASN A 149 1.53 2.90 -4.89
C ASN A 149 1.16 2.63 -6.37
N MET A 150 -0.10 2.31 -6.66
CA MET A 150 -0.58 2.11 -8.02
C MET A 150 -0.53 3.40 -8.86
N LEU A 151 -0.97 4.53 -8.31
CA LEU A 151 -0.95 5.83 -9.02
C LEU A 151 0.48 6.28 -9.35
N HIS A 152 1.43 6.02 -8.45
CA HIS A 152 2.84 6.30 -8.72
C HIS A 152 3.47 5.36 -9.76
N SER A 153 3.06 4.09 -9.82
CA SER A 153 3.54 3.13 -10.84
C SER A 153 3.07 3.49 -12.25
N THR A 154 1.79 3.86 -12.40
CA THR A 154 1.18 4.18 -13.70
C THR A 154 1.67 5.51 -14.31
N SER A 155 2.01 6.50 -13.49
CA SER A 155 2.54 7.79 -13.95
C SER A 155 3.97 7.71 -14.53
N GLY A 156 4.73 6.66 -14.21
CA GLY A 156 6.04 6.37 -14.81
C GLY A 156 5.97 5.69 -16.19
N SER A 157 4.76 5.37 -16.69
CA SER A 157 4.54 4.50 -17.86
C SER A 157 3.89 5.22 -19.05
N THR A 158 4.28 6.48 -19.34
CA THR A 158 3.93 7.08 -20.65
C THR A 158 5.10 6.87 -21.62
N PRO A 159 4.95 6.03 -22.66
CA PRO A 159 5.89 6.07 -23.78
C PRO A 159 5.63 7.40 -24.49
N THR A 160 6.62 8.29 -24.50
CA THR A 160 6.62 9.42 -25.41
C THR A 160 6.62 8.86 -26.83
N VAL A 161 5.42 8.84 -27.45
CA VAL A 161 5.28 8.61 -28.88
C VAL A 161 6.06 9.74 -29.56
N GLY A 162 7.23 9.40 -30.09
CA GLY A 162 7.96 10.26 -30.99
C GLY A 162 7.12 10.53 -32.24
N MET A 163 6.71 11.78 -32.41
CA MET A 163 6.30 12.31 -33.71
C MET A 163 7.11 13.58 -33.99
N SER A 164 8.24 13.33 -34.63
CA SER A 164 8.96 14.13 -35.63
C SER A 164 8.67 15.63 -35.73
N GLN A 165 9.69 16.44 -35.44
CA GLN A 165 9.81 17.79 -35.98
C GLN A 165 9.94 17.75 -37.52
N PRO A 166 9.22 18.58 -38.28
CA PRO A 166 9.60 18.86 -39.66
C PRO A 166 10.71 19.91 -39.68
N GLY A 167 11.73 19.63 -40.49
CA GLY A 167 13.01 20.32 -40.53
C GLY A 167 12.95 21.80 -40.92
N ARG A 168 14.02 22.49 -40.52
CA ARG A 168 14.44 23.79 -41.03
C ARG A 168 14.76 23.69 -42.52
N HIS A 169 14.21 24.61 -43.31
CA HIS A 169 14.93 25.31 -44.37
C HIS A 169 14.43 26.76 -44.41
#